data_AF-A0A953IKN3-F1
#
_entry.id   AF-A0A953IKN3-F1
#
_cell.length_a   1.000
_cell.length_b   1.000
_cell.length_c   1.000
_cell.angle_alpha   90.00
_cell.angle_beta   90.00
_cell.angle_gamma   90.00
#
_symmetry.space_group_name_H-M   'P 1'
#
loop_
_entity.id
_entity.type
_entity.pdbx_description
1 polymer ?
#
loop_
_entity_poly.entity_id
_entity_poly.type
_entity_poly.pdbx_seq_one_letter_code
_entity_poly.pdbx_strand_id
1 'polypeptide(L)'
;MNRAAIALGACATVLGLLALAAGYRALEREVRPAAAIPSAIPPGTAPTAEEAEPATASREGFLYGRITTVDGASYEGRLRWGGGQEAFWGDYFNGAKRENPWVAQVPPERLRAERRAIEVFGLKIGEREIPIDFGRPFMARFGDIARLEVSGRDVRVTLKSGTAFDLDRFEASDFDDGVRVWEGARGGVDFDSLQIRTIELLPAPALGDAPARLHGTVRTAQGDFTGFLQWNREEGVGTDELHGRTADGEVGLRFDTIRSIARRAPGGVQVALSDGRDLVLSGGHEVGEGQRGIYVDDDRYGRVLVSWDAFERVDFD
;
A
#
# COMPACT_ATOMS: atom_id res chain seq x y z
N MET A 1 31.88 -26.40 26.35
CA MET A 1 30.64 -25.73 26.77
C MET A 1 29.57 -26.78 27.03
N ASN A 2 29.02 -26.84 28.25
CA ASN A 2 28.09 -27.88 28.68
C ASN A 2 26.70 -27.71 28.06
N ARG A 3 26.11 -28.82 27.58
CA ARG A 3 24.79 -28.90 26.91
C ARG A 3 23.64 -28.28 27.74
N ALA A 4 23.78 -28.20 29.06
CA ALA A 4 22.82 -27.54 29.95
C ALA A 4 22.74 -26.01 29.77
N ALA A 5 23.84 -25.34 29.41
CA ALA A 5 23.86 -23.89 29.22
C ALA A 5 23.18 -23.45 27.90
N ILE A 6 23.22 -24.31 26.88
CA ILE A 6 22.58 -24.07 25.58
C ILE A 6 21.06 -24.23 25.67
N ALA A 7 20.57 -25.21 26.45
CA ALA A 7 19.14 -25.43 26.67
C ALA A 7 18.47 -24.30 27.48
N LEU A 8 19.16 -23.76 28.49
CA LEU A 8 18.67 -22.62 29.28
C LEU A 8 18.63 -21.31 28.46
N GLY A 9 19.60 -21.10 27.58
CA GLY A 9 19.62 -19.96 26.66
C GLY A 9 18.44 -19.98 25.67
N ALA A 10 18.17 -21.14 25.06
CA ALA A 10 17.07 -21.29 24.11
C ALA A 10 15.67 -21.10 24.75
N CYS A 11 15.46 -21.61 25.97
CA CYS A 11 14.21 -21.36 26.70
C CYS A 11 13.99 -19.88 27.03
N ALA A 12 15.05 -19.16 27.40
CA ALA A 12 14.94 -17.72 27.70
C ALA A 12 14.58 -16.89 26.45
N THR A 13 15.12 -17.25 25.27
CA THR A 13 14.79 -16.57 24.01
C THR A 13 13.35 -16.82 23.57
N VAL A 14 12.85 -18.06 23.71
CA VAL A 14 11.46 -18.41 23.38
C VAL A 14 10.48 -17.71 24.33
N LEU A 15 10.78 -17.66 25.63
CA LEU A 15 9.96 -16.93 26.61
C LEU A 15 9.96 -15.42 26.34
N GLY A 16 11.09 -14.85 25.92
CA GLY A 16 11.19 -13.45 25.51
C GLY A 16 10.33 -13.13 24.28
N LEU A 17 10.36 -13.99 23.26
CA LEU A 17 9.55 -13.83 22.05
C LEU A 17 8.05 -14.00 22.33
N LEU A 18 7.67 -14.94 23.21
CA LEU A 18 6.28 -15.12 23.64
C LEU A 18 5.77 -13.93 24.48
N ALA A 19 6.62 -13.35 25.33
CA ALA A 19 6.28 -12.14 26.09
C ALA A 19 6.13 -10.92 25.17
N LEU A 20 6.97 -10.81 24.12
CA LEU A 20 6.86 -9.76 23.11
C LEU A 20 5.58 -9.91 22.27
N ALA A 21 5.25 -11.12 21.83
CA ALA A 21 4.02 -11.41 21.10
C ALA A 21 2.76 -11.20 21.96
N ALA A 22 2.81 -11.54 23.24
CA ALA A 22 1.73 -11.28 24.19
C ALA A 22 1.57 -9.78 24.48
N GLY A 23 2.68 -9.03 24.59
CA GLY A 23 2.68 -7.57 24.73
C GLY A 23 2.12 -6.88 23.49
N TYR A 24 2.47 -7.36 22.29
CA TYR A 24 1.94 -6.84 21.03
C TYR A 24 0.43 -7.08 20.90
N ARG A 25 -0.04 -8.29 21.22
CA ARG A 25 -1.49 -8.61 21.26
C ARG A 25 -2.26 -7.88 22.37
N ALA A 26 -1.59 -7.47 23.44
CA ALA A 26 -2.22 -6.64 24.48
C ALA A 26 -2.38 -5.19 24.01
N LEU A 27 -1.42 -4.66 23.24
CA LEU A 27 -1.51 -3.34 22.61
C LEU A 27 -2.63 -3.27 21.54
N GLU A 28 -2.81 -4.32 20.73
CA GLU A 28 -3.92 -4.39 19.77
C GLU A 28 -5.31 -4.46 20.44
N ARG A 29 -5.37 -4.97 21.69
CA ARG A 29 -6.62 -5.07 22.45
C ARG A 29 -7.03 -3.79 23.18
N GLU A 30 -6.17 -2.78 23.27
CA GLU A 30 -6.51 -1.48 23.87
C GLU A 30 -7.02 -0.43 22.87
N VAL A 31 -7.22 -0.80 21.60
CA VAL A 31 -8.05 0.00 20.69
C VAL A 31 -9.51 -0.14 21.10
N ARG A 32 -9.95 0.73 22.00
CA ARG A 32 -11.37 0.89 22.33
C ARG A 32 -12.12 1.28 21.05
N PRO A 33 -13.29 0.67 20.76
CA PRO A 33 -14.13 1.18 19.69
C PRO A 33 -14.56 2.60 20.03
N ALA A 34 -14.21 3.55 19.17
CA ALA A 34 -14.76 4.90 19.23
C ALA A 34 -16.29 4.79 19.19
N ALA A 35 -16.93 5.35 20.20
CA ALA A 35 -18.38 5.38 20.29
C ALA A 35 -18.94 6.11 19.06
N ALA A 36 -19.84 5.43 18.33
CA ALA A 36 -20.59 6.03 17.24
C ALA A 36 -21.38 7.24 17.75
N ILE A 37 -21.02 8.44 17.30
CA ILE A 37 -21.84 9.64 17.49
C ILE A 37 -22.95 9.59 16.42
N PRO A 38 -24.25 9.64 16.78
CA PRO A 38 -25.31 9.68 15.79
C PRO A 38 -25.28 11.02 15.05
N SER A 39 -25.00 10.99 13.75
CA SER A 39 -25.19 12.14 12.87
C SER A 39 -26.65 12.18 12.42
N ALA A 40 -27.43 13.08 13.02
CA ALA A 40 -28.79 13.40 12.59
C ALA A 40 -28.95 14.91 12.51
N ILE A 41 -28.92 15.47 11.30
CA ILE A 41 -29.38 16.83 11.01
C ILE A 41 -30.31 16.72 9.78
N PRO A 42 -31.56 17.24 9.86
CA PRO A 42 -32.54 17.11 8.79
C PRO A 42 -32.27 18.10 7.64
N PRO A 43 -32.85 17.88 6.43
CA PRO A 43 -32.59 18.71 5.27
C PRO A 43 -33.29 20.08 5.39
N GLY A 44 -32.51 21.15 5.28
CA GLY A 44 -32.98 22.52 5.10
C GLY A 44 -32.83 22.93 3.63
N THR A 45 -33.86 23.56 3.09
CA THR A 45 -34.09 23.84 1.67
C THR A 45 -33.40 25.13 1.17
N ALA A 46 -32.88 25.05 -0.08
CA ALA A 46 -32.64 26.11 -1.09
C ALA A 46 -31.33 26.95 -1.05
N PRO A 47 -30.89 27.59 -2.17
CA PRO A 47 -31.35 27.52 -3.56
C PRO A 47 -30.26 27.10 -4.59
N THR A 48 -30.73 26.90 -5.82
CA THR A 48 -30.05 26.47 -7.05
C THR A 48 -28.88 27.36 -7.47
N ALA A 49 -27.71 26.75 -7.69
CA ALA A 49 -26.58 27.34 -8.39
C ALA A 49 -26.29 26.49 -9.64
N GLU A 50 -26.04 27.16 -10.77
CA GLU A 50 -25.79 26.60 -12.10
C GLU A 50 -24.82 25.42 -12.09
N GLU A 51 -25.27 24.31 -12.68
CA GLU A 51 -24.49 23.09 -12.91
C GLU A 51 -23.33 23.39 -13.88
N ALA A 52 -22.13 23.54 -13.33
CA ALA A 52 -20.95 23.07 -14.04
C ALA A 52 -21.03 21.52 -14.04
N GLU A 53 -21.13 20.93 -15.23
CA GLU A 53 -21.05 19.48 -15.41
C GLU A 53 -19.80 18.95 -14.68
N PRO A 54 -19.93 18.07 -13.67
CA PRO A 54 -18.78 17.53 -12.98
C PRO A 54 -17.98 16.68 -13.96
N ALA A 55 -16.66 16.83 -13.96
CA ALA A 55 -15.76 15.90 -14.61
C ALA A 55 -16.19 14.48 -14.21
N THR A 56 -16.52 13.65 -15.20
CA THR A 56 -16.98 12.29 -14.96
C THR A 56 -15.83 11.52 -14.32
N ALA A 57 -15.86 11.41 -12.99
CA ALA A 57 -14.88 10.63 -12.24
C ALA A 57 -14.77 9.24 -12.87
N SER A 58 -13.63 8.94 -13.50
CA SER A 58 -13.45 7.70 -14.23
C SER A 58 -13.46 6.55 -13.22
N ARG A 59 -14.45 5.66 -13.34
CA ARG A 59 -14.56 4.43 -12.55
C ARG A 59 -13.92 3.24 -13.27
N GLU A 60 -13.10 3.54 -14.28
CA GLU A 60 -12.41 2.57 -15.12
C GLU A 60 -11.04 2.24 -14.55
N GLY A 61 -10.48 1.10 -14.95
CA GLY A 61 -9.10 0.75 -14.61
C GLY A 61 -8.88 0.02 -13.29
N PHE A 62 -9.93 -0.20 -12.48
CA PHE A 62 -9.82 -1.02 -11.25
C PHE A 62 -9.49 -2.48 -11.54
N LEU A 63 -8.68 -3.07 -10.65
CA LEU A 63 -8.44 -4.51 -10.62
C LEU A 63 -9.76 -5.25 -10.39
N TYR A 64 -9.94 -6.32 -11.15
CA TYR A 64 -11.09 -7.19 -11.05
C TYR A 64 -10.65 -8.63 -11.23
N GLY A 65 -11.28 -9.54 -10.51
CA GLY A 65 -10.90 -10.92 -10.59
C GLY A 65 -11.66 -11.82 -9.65
N ARG A 66 -11.26 -13.09 -9.66
CA ARG A 66 -11.85 -14.14 -8.86
C ARG A 66 -10.81 -14.74 -7.93
N ILE A 67 -11.11 -14.74 -6.65
CA ILE A 67 -10.35 -15.41 -5.60
C ILE A 67 -11.00 -16.76 -5.34
N THR A 68 -10.22 -17.83 -5.33
CA THR A 68 -10.64 -19.13 -4.81
C THR A 68 -9.82 -19.47 -3.59
N THR A 69 -10.51 -19.78 -2.49
CA THR A 69 -9.90 -20.06 -1.19
C THR A 69 -9.45 -21.51 -1.08
N VAL A 70 -8.64 -21.80 -0.05
CA VAL A 70 -8.13 -23.15 0.25
C VAL A 70 -9.24 -24.17 0.55
N ASP A 71 -10.36 -23.72 1.12
CA ASP A 71 -11.55 -24.55 1.39
C ASP A 71 -12.49 -24.68 0.17
N GLY A 72 -12.16 -24.01 -0.94
CA GLY A 72 -12.87 -24.12 -2.21
C GLY A 72 -13.99 -23.11 -2.43
N ALA A 73 -14.23 -22.16 -1.51
CA ALA A 73 -15.12 -21.03 -1.77
C ALA A 73 -14.54 -20.10 -2.86
N SER A 74 -15.42 -19.36 -3.54
CA SER A 74 -15.05 -18.47 -4.64
C SER A 74 -15.73 -17.12 -4.49
N TYR A 75 -14.98 -16.06 -4.74
CA TYR A 75 -15.40 -14.66 -4.63
C TYR A 75 -14.96 -13.91 -5.88
N GLU A 76 -15.86 -13.22 -6.56
CA GLU A 76 -15.57 -12.53 -7.81
C GLU A 76 -15.99 -11.05 -7.74
N GLY A 77 -15.02 -10.16 -7.92
CA GLY A 77 -15.28 -8.75 -7.68
C GLY A 77 -14.08 -7.84 -7.93
N ARG A 78 -14.28 -6.57 -7.61
CA ARG A 78 -13.21 -5.57 -7.58
C ARG A 78 -12.17 -5.99 -6.55
N LEU A 79 -10.88 -5.86 -6.87
CA LEU A 79 -9.78 -6.26 -6.00
C LEU A 79 -8.99 -5.05 -5.48
N ARG A 80 -8.41 -5.17 -4.28
CA ARG A 80 -7.38 -4.27 -3.74
C ARG A 80 -6.34 -5.09 -2.97
N TRP A 81 -5.06 -4.79 -3.18
CA TRP A 81 -3.92 -5.59 -2.72
C TRP A 81 -3.00 -4.78 -1.80
N GLY A 82 -1.97 -5.42 -1.23
CA GLY A 82 -0.89 -4.73 -0.53
C GLY A 82 -1.37 -3.96 0.71
N GLY A 83 -2.24 -4.54 1.53
CA GLY A 83 -2.77 -3.86 2.71
C GLY A 83 -3.68 -2.66 2.40
N GLY A 84 -4.17 -2.54 1.17
CA GLY A 84 -5.00 -1.42 0.75
C GLY A 84 -4.26 -0.41 -0.10
N GLN A 85 -3.23 -0.78 -0.86
CA GLN A 85 -2.50 0.16 -1.71
C GLN A 85 -2.88 0.01 -3.19
N GLU A 86 -2.64 -1.17 -3.76
CA GLU A 86 -2.77 -1.36 -5.20
C GLU A 86 -4.22 -1.70 -5.60
N ALA A 87 -4.76 -0.92 -6.53
CA ALA A 87 -6.19 -0.96 -6.88
C ALA A 87 -6.44 -0.94 -8.39
N PHE A 88 -5.42 -0.67 -9.22
CA PHE A 88 -5.58 -0.44 -10.66
C PHE A 88 -4.71 -1.35 -11.53
N TRP A 89 -5.13 -1.59 -12.78
CA TRP A 89 -4.37 -2.41 -13.73
C TRP A 89 -2.98 -1.86 -14.07
N GLY A 90 -2.79 -0.55 -13.92
CA GLY A 90 -1.50 0.13 -14.13
C GLY A 90 -0.53 -0.02 -12.97
N ASP A 91 -0.99 -0.53 -11.83
CA ASP A 91 -0.16 -0.73 -10.65
C ASP A 91 0.78 -1.93 -10.82
N TYR A 92 1.80 -1.99 -9.98
CA TYR A 92 2.81 -3.02 -10.03
C TYR A 92 2.56 -4.06 -8.95
N PHE A 93 2.78 -5.31 -9.32
CA PHE A 93 2.88 -6.43 -8.41
C PHE A 93 4.36 -6.77 -8.23
N ASN A 94 4.80 -6.80 -6.98
CA ASN A 94 6.17 -6.98 -6.55
C ASN A 94 6.34 -8.28 -5.76
N GLY A 95 7.53 -8.86 -5.86
CA GLY A 95 7.94 -9.94 -4.96
C GLY A 95 9.38 -10.36 -5.16
N ALA A 96 9.77 -11.47 -4.56
CA ALA A 96 11.06 -12.11 -4.81
C ALA A 96 10.87 -13.49 -5.44
N LYS A 97 11.65 -13.77 -6.48
CA LYS A 97 11.68 -15.10 -7.10
C LYS A 97 12.27 -16.08 -6.10
N ARG A 98 11.63 -17.24 -5.99
CA ARG A 98 11.97 -18.28 -5.02
C ARG A 98 13.42 -18.74 -5.10
N GLU A 99 13.95 -18.81 -6.31
CA GLU A 99 15.30 -19.30 -6.56
C GLU A 99 16.08 -18.40 -7.51
N ASN A 100 17.40 -18.41 -7.33
CA ASN A 100 18.36 -17.83 -8.25
C ASN A 100 19.23 -18.96 -8.85
N PRO A 101 18.87 -19.51 -10.01
CA PRO A 101 19.61 -20.63 -10.62
C PRO A 101 21.03 -20.24 -11.06
N TRP A 102 21.33 -18.95 -11.21
CA TRP A 102 22.67 -18.49 -11.60
C TRP A 102 23.66 -18.47 -10.44
N VAL A 103 23.22 -18.60 -9.18
CA VAL A 103 24.14 -18.71 -8.02
C VAL A 103 25.09 -19.90 -8.19
N ALA A 104 24.60 -21.00 -8.75
CA ALA A 104 25.42 -22.18 -9.06
C ALA A 104 26.55 -21.91 -10.08
N GLN A 105 26.45 -20.81 -10.85
CA GLN A 105 27.47 -20.40 -11.82
C GLN A 105 28.49 -19.41 -11.23
N VAL A 106 28.26 -18.93 -10.01
CA VAL A 106 29.17 -17.98 -9.35
C VAL A 106 30.35 -18.77 -8.75
N PRO A 107 31.61 -18.43 -9.10
CA PRO A 107 32.77 -19.06 -8.50
C PRO A 107 32.76 -18.93 -6.97
N PRO A 108 33.12 -19.97 -6.20
CA PRO A 108 33.07 -19.95 -4.74
C PRO A 108 33.83 -18.79 -4.09
N GLU A 109 34.88 -18.29 -4.74
CA GLU A 109 35.68 -17.16 -4.27
C GLU A 109 34.88 -15.85 -4.29
N ARG A 110 33.87 -15.75 -5.15
CA ARG A 110 32.95 -14.60 -5.28
C ARG A 110 31.67 -14.75 -4.45
N LEU A 111 31.42 -15.92 -3.87
CA LEU A 111 30.30 -16.16 -2.94
C LEU A 111 30.63 -15.71 -1.49
N ARG A 112 31.82 -15.15 -1.25
CA ARG A 112 32.27 -14.77 0.08
C ARG A 112 31.43 -13.62 0.64
N ALA A 113 30.92 -13.82 1.85
CA ALA A 113 30.22 -12.79 2.62
C ALA A 113 31.01 -11.48 2.70
N GLU A 114 30.32 -10.34 2.57
CA GLU A 114 30.94 -9.04 2.83
C GLU A 114 31.36 -8.98 4.30
N ARG A 115 32.63 -8.65 4.54
CA ARG A 115 33.13 -8.42 5.89
C ARG A 115 32.94 -6.97 6.26
N ARG A 116 31.89 -6.68 7.03
CA ARG A 116 31.63 -5.34 7.54
C ARG A 116 32.24 -5.18 8.91
N ALA A 117 33.11 -4.18 9.06
CA ALA A 117 33.66 -3.84 10.37
C ALA A 117 32.51 -3.46 11.33
N ILE A 118 32.54 -4.03 12.53
CA ILE A 118 31.70 -3.56 13.63
C ILE A 118 32.49 -2.44 14.29
N GLU A 119 31.96 -1.22 14.19
CA GLU A 119 32.57 -0.03 14.78
C GLU A 119 31.70 0.47 15.95
N VAL A 120 32.36 0.77 17.06
CA VAL A 120 31.75 1.45 18.21
C VAL A 120 32.59 2.68 18.50
N PHE A 121 31.97 3.87 18.41
CA PHE A 121 32.66 5.16 18.54
C PHE A 121 33.88 5.32 17.59
N GLY A 122 33.80 4.76 16.37
CA GLY A 122 34.89 4.80 15.38
C GLY A 122 36.04 3.83 15.66
N LEU A 123 35.93 2.97 16.67
CA LEU A 123 36.88 1.90 16.95
C LEU A 123 36.34 0.57 16.42
N LYS A 124 37.12 -0.09 15.55
CA LYS A 124 36.80 -1.42 15.03
C LYS A 124 36.94 -2.47 16.13
N ILE A 125 35.82 -3.07 16.54
CA ILE A 125 35.74 -4.09 17.61
C ILE A 125 35.53 -5.51 17.07
N GLY A 126 35.30 -5.66 15.77
CA GLY A 126 35.14 -6.95 15.13
C GLY A 126 34.81 -6.84 13.66
N GLU A 127 34.57 -7.99 13.04
CA GLU A 127 34.07 -8.10 11.68
C GLU A 127 32.83 -9.00 11.69
N ARG A 128 31.76 -8.56 11.04
CA ARG A 128 30.58 -9.38 10.77
C ARG A 128 30.64 -9.82 9.32
N GLU A 129 30.54 -11.12 9.09
CA GLU A 129 30.29 -11.66 7.76
C GLU A 129 28.80 -11.51 7.44
N ILE A 130 28.48 -10.76 6.39
CA ILE A 130 27.13 -10.60 5.85
C ILE A 130 27.05 -11.46 4.59
N PRO A 131 26.27 -12.55 4.58
CA PRO A 131 26.06 -13.34 3.37
C PRO A 131 25.64 -12.44 2.21
N ILE A 132 26.19 -12.67 1.03
CA ILE A 132 25.74 -11.96 -0.17
C ILE A 132 24.30 -12.38 -0.44
N ASP A 133 23.41 -11.41 -0.53
CA ASP A 133 22.03 -11.63 -0.93
C ASP A 133 21.96 -11.83 -2.44
N PHE A 134 21.52 -13.02 -2.85
CA PHE A 134 21.30 -13.38 -4.24
C PHE A 134 19.80 -13.38 -4.61
N GLY A 135 18.97 -12.77 -3.77
CA GLY A 135 17.55 -12.55 -4.04
C GLY A 135 17.34 -11.93 -5.41
N ARG A 136 16.25 -12.35 -6.06
CA ARG A 136 15.90 -11.85 -7.39
C ARG A 136 14.56 -11.15 -7.32
N PRO A 137 14.52 -9.82 -7.35
CA PRO A 137 13.24 -9.12 -7.36
C PRO A 137 12.44 -9.49 -8.62
N PHE A 138 11.14 -9.56 -8.42
CA PHE A 138 10.12 -9.69 -9.45
C PHE A 138 9.25 -8.44 -9.39
N MET A 139 8.95 -7.90 -10.56
CA MET A 139 8.00 -6.81 -10.72
C MET A 139 7.29 -7.02 -12.07
N ALA A 140 5.97 -6.95 -12.07
CA ALA A 140 5.15 -6.96 -13.26
C ALA A 140 3.95 -6.03 -13.07
N ARG A 141 3.41 -5.46 -14.14
CA ARG A 141 2.13 -4.73 -14.02
C ARG A 141 1.01 -5.74 -13.77
N PHE A 142 0.04 -5.39 -12.92
CA PHE A 142 -1.15 -6.23 -12.76
C PHE A 142 -1.86 -6.49 -14.11
N GLY A 143 -1.85 -5.49 -15.00
CA GLY A 143 -2.36 -5.62 -16.36
C GLY A 143 -1.72 -6.73 -17.20
N ASP A 144 -0.51 -7.18 -16.87
CA ASP A 144 0.20 -8.25 -17.57
C ASP A 144 -0.02 -9.63 -16.93
N ILE A 145 -0.53 -9.68 -15.70
CA ILE A 145 -0.76 -10.90 -14.94
C ILE A 145 -2.12 -11.50 -15.33
N ALA A 146 -2.16 -12.81 -15.54
CA ALA A 146 -3.39 -13.55 -15.77
C ALA A 146 -3.86 -14.26 -14.51
N ARG A 147 -2.94 -14.91 -13.78
CA ARG A 147 -3.29 -15.81 -12.68
C ARG A 147 -2.16 -15.96 -11.67
N LEU A 148 -2.55 -16.11 -10.40
CA LEU A 148 -1.70 -16.56 -9.31
C LEU A 148 -2.21 -17.92 -8.80
N GLU A 149 -1.28 -18.84 -8.57
CA GLU A 149 -1.56 -20.14 -7.96
C GLU A 149 -0.64 -20.34 -6.76
N VAL A 150 -1.24 -20.65 -5.62
CA VAL A 150 -0.56 -20.62 -4.32
C VAL A 150 -0.47 -22.05 -3.79
N SER A 151 0.74 -22.47 -3.43
CA SER A 151 0.98 -23.79 -2.85
C SER A 151 2.07 -23.73 -1.79
N GLY A 152 1.70 -23.92 -0.52
CA GLY A 152 2.64 -23.82 0.60
C GLY A 152 3.31 -22.45 0.65
N ARG A 153 4.62 -22.44 0.38
CA ARG A 153 5.48 -21.24 0.37
C ARG A 153 5.69 -20.64 -1.01
N ASP A 154 5.13 -21.25 -2.05
CA ASP A 154 5.36 -20.85 -3.42
C ASP A 154 4.11 -20.17 -3.99
N VAL A 155 4.34 -19.07 -4.71
CA VAL A 155 3.31 -18.36 -5.49
C VAL A 155 3.74 -18.40 -6.95
N ARG A 156 3.01 -19.17 -7.76
CA ARG A 156 3.21 -19.19 -9.21
C ARG A 156 2.41 -18.08 -9.86
N VAL A 157 3.10 -17.09 -10.41
CA VAL A 157 2.52 -15.99 -11.18
C VAL A 157 2.62 -16.31 -12.67
N THR A 158 1.49 -16.39 -13.35
CA THR A 158 1.41 -16.60 -14.80
C THR A 158 0.97 -15.32 -15.49
N LEU A 159 1.79 -14.84 -16.43
CA LEU A 159 1.48 -13.68 -17.27
C LEU A 159 0.51 -14.05 -18.39
N LYS A 160 -0.18 -13.06 -18.96
CA LYS A 160 -1.05 -13.22 -20.13
C LYS A 160 -0.34 -13.77 -21.36
N SER A 161 0.99 -13.63 -21.43
CA SER A 161 1.84 -14.27 -22.46
C SER A 161 2.03 -15.78 -22.27
N GLY A 162 1.61 -16.34 -21.13
CA GLY A 162 1.88 -17.72 -20.72
C GLY A 162 3.22 -17.91 -20.01
N THR A 163 4.05 -16.86 -19.86
CA THR A 163 5.28 -16.94 -19.05
C THR A 163 4.93 -17.07 -17.57
N ALA A 164 5.59 -17.99 -16.86
CA ALA A 164 5.36 -18.25 -15.44
C ALA A 164 6.61 -18.00 -14.59
N PHE A 165 6.41 -17.52 -13.35
CA PHE A 165 7.45 -17.30 -12.35
C PHE A 165 7.00 -17.86 -11.01
N ASP A 166 7.93 -18.50 -10.30
CA ASP A 166 7.71 -18.97 -8.93
C ASP A 166 8.35 -18.00 -7.94
N LEU A 167 7.53 -17.45 -7.04
CA LEU A 167 7.92 -16.47 -6.03
C LEU A 167 7.92 -17.10 -4.64
N ASP A 168 8.75 -16.58 -3.74
CA ASP A 168 8.58 -16.85 -2.31
C ASP A 168 7.39 -16.03 -1.81
N ARG A 169 6.40 -16.73 -1.26
CA ARG A 169 5.19 -16.16 -0.71
C ARG A 169 5.45 -15.00 0.27
N PHE A 170 6.35 -15.19 1.22
CA PHE A 170 6.59 -14.23 2.30
C PHE A 170 7.51 -13.09 1.89
N GLU A 171 8.02 -13.13 0.66
CA GLU A 171 8.76 -12.05 0.03
C GLU A 171 7.99 -11.46 -1.17
N ALA A 172 6.77 -11.94 -1.43
CA ALA A 172 5.83 -11.37 -2.37
C ALA A 172 4.97 -10.32 -1.66
N SER A 173 5.60 -9.20 -1.27
CA SER A 173 5.02 -8.17 -0.38
C SER A 173 3.56 -7.86 -0.67
N ASP A 174 3.22 -7.58 -1.94
CA ASP A 174 1.86 -7.17 -2.31
C ASP A 174 0.82 -8.28 -2.17
N PHE A 175 1.25 -9.55 -2.18
CA PHE A 175 0.39 -10.71 -1.93
C PHE A 175 0.35 -11.10 -0.46
N ASP A 176 1.47 -11.00 0.27
CA ASP A 176 1.54 -11.42 1.68
C ASP A 176 0.69 -10.53 2.59
N ASP A 177 0.56 -9.24 2.24
CA ASP A 177 -0.31 -8.27 2.93
C ASP A 177 -1.81 -8.51 2.69
N GLY A 178 -2.17 -9.55 1.93
CA GLY A 178 -3.55 -9.97 1.68
C GLY A 178 -4.25 -9.24 0.52
N VAL A 179 -5.46 -9.72 0.23
CA VAL A 179 -6.28 -9.22 -0.89
C VAL A 179 -7.71 -9.01 -0.43
N ARG A 180 -8.24 -7.81 -0.71
CA ARG A 180 -9.64 -7.48 -0.49
C ARG A 180 -10.44 -7.64 -1.79
N VAL A 181 -11.64 -8.21 -1.70
CA VAL A 181 -12.61 -8.30 -2.81
C VAL A 181 -13.95 -7.68 -2.45
N TRP A 182 -14.56 -6.94 -3.39
CA TRP A 182 -15.93 -6.42 -3.26
C TRP A 182 -16.85 -7.11 -4.26
N GLU A 183 -17.80 -7.92 -3.75
CA GLU A 183 -18.83 -8.58 -4.55
C GLU A 183 -20.13 -7.76 -4.54
N GLY A 184 -20.29 -6.89 -5.55
CA GLY A 184 -21.44 -5.99 -5.65
C GLY A 184 -21.62 -5.14 -4.38
N ALA A 185 -22.85 -5.07 -3.87
CA ALA A 185 -23.19 -4.24 -2.70
C ALA A 185 -22.90 -4.90 -1.33
N ARG A 186 -22.28 -6.09 -1.28
CA ARG A 186 -22.14 -6.87 -0.03
C ARG A 186 -21.00 -6.44 0.90
N GLY A 187 -20.36 -5.30 0.63
CA GLY A 187 -19.16 -4.86 1.34
C GLY A 187 -17.91 -5.62 0.89
N GLY A 188 -16.76 -5.23 1.42
CA GLY A 188 -15.47 -5.86 1.11
C GLY A 188 -15.17 -7.04 2.03
N VAL A 189 -14.57 -8.10 1.49
CA VAL A 189 -14.05 -9.25 2.24
C VAL A 189 -12.52 -9.27 2.10
N ASP A 190 -11.82 -9.31 3.24
CA ASP A 190 -10.37 -9.44 3.29
C ASP A 190 -9.96 -10.91 3.36
N PHE A 191 -8.97 -11.27 2.55
CA PHE A 191 -8.31 -12.57 2.60
C PHE A 191 -6.84 -12.38 2.98
N ASP A 192 -6.46 -12.99 4.10
CA ASP A 192 -5.06 -13.26 4.38
C ASP A 192 -4.50 -14.15 3.28
N SER A 193 -3.24 -13.93 2.91
CA SER A 193 -2.62 -14.67 1.83
C SER A 193 -2.83 -16.19 2.03
N LEU A 194 -2.71 -16.72 3.26
CA LEU A 194 -2.78 -18.15 3.60
C LEU A 194 -4.13 -18.79 3.28
N GLN A 195 -5.18 -17.97 3.15
CA GLN A 195 -6.53 -18.42 2.83
C GLN A 195 -6.74 -18.60 1.32
N ILE A 196 -5.84 -18.05 0.50
CA ILE A 196 -5.98 -17.98 -0.95
C ILE A 196 -5.28 -19.17 -1.60
N ARG A 197 -6.01 -19.85 -2.50
CA ARG A 197 -5.49 -20.92 -3.35
C ARG A 197 -5.16 -20.42 -4.75
N THR A 198 -6.06 -19.65 -5.35
CA THR A 198 -5.85 -19.06 -6.68
C THR A 198 -6.46 -17.67 -6.76
N ILE A 199 -5.85 -16.82 -7.59
CA ILE A 199 -6.44 -15.57 -8.04
C ILE A 199 -6.40 -15.54 -9.56
N GLU A 200 -7.53 -15.30 -10.19
CA GLU A 200 -7.64 -15.08 -11.63
C GLU A 200 -7.95 -13.61 -11.87
N LEU A 201 -7.12 -12.91 -12.65
CA LEU A 201 -7.33 -11.52 -13.01
C LEU A 201 -8.17 -11.45 -14.29
N LEU A 202 -9.35 -10.85 -14.18
CA LEU A 202 -10.39 -10.88 -15.20
C LEU A 202 -10.69 -9.46 -15.70
N PRO A 203 -11.18 -9.29 -16.94
CA PRO A 203 -11.67 -7.98 -17.39
C PRO A 203 -12.73 -7.44 -16.42
N ALA A 204 -12.59 -6.17 -16.04
CA ALA A 204 -13.56 -5.53 -15.15
C ALA A 204 -14.87 -5.23 -15.91
N PRO A 205 -16.05 -5.58 -15.36
CA PRO A 205 -17.32 -5.05 -15.84
C PRO A 205 -17.43 -3.55 -15.49
N ALA A 206 -18.50 -2.89 -15.92
CA ALA A 206 -18.79 -1.54 -15.44
C ALA A 206 -19.06 -1.55 -13.92
N LEU A 207 -18.20 -0.91 -13.15
CA LEU A 207 -18.28 -0.87 -11.69
C LEU A 207 -19.00 0.39 -11.22
N GLY A 208 -20.33 0.41 -11.34
CA GLY A 208 -21.16 1.59 -11.03
C GLY A 208 -21.01 2.12 -9.59
N ASP A 209 -20.84 1.21 -8.62
CA ASP A 209 -20.71 1.55 -7.20
C ASP A 209 -19.24 1.72 -6.76
N ALA A 210 -18.28 1.63 -7.67
CA ALA A 210 -16.87 1.83 -7.31
C ALA A 210 -16.60 3.29 -6.94
N PRO A 211 -15.76 3.53 -5.93
CA PRO A 211 -15.29 4.87 -5.62
C PRO A 211 -14.49 5.47 -6.78
N ALA A 212 -14.44 6.79 -6.85
CA ALA A 212 -13.64 7.50 -7.84
C ALA A 212 -12.14 7.25 -7.62
N ARG A 213 -11.37 7.11 -8.71
CA ARG A 213 -9.92 7.26 -8.67
C ARG A 213 -9.57 8.73 -8.39
N LEU A 214 -8.55 8.99 -7.59
CA LEU A 214 -8.10 10.37 -7.37
C LEU A 214 -7.60 10.96 -8.69
N HIS A 215 -8.09 12.14 -9.02
CA HIS A 215 -7.72 12.90 -10.20
C HIS A 215 -7.62 14.38 -9.82
N GLY A 216 -6.71 15.09 -10.45
CA GLY A 216 -6.55 16.51 -10.21
C GLY A 216 -5.25 17.07 -10.76
N THR A 217 -4.93 18.29 -10.33
CA THR A 217 -3.73 19.01 -10.76
C THR A 217 -2.79 19.25 -9.58
N VAL A 218 -1.56 18.75 -9.70
CA VAL A 218 -0.47 19.00 -8.77
C VAL A 218 0.39 20.15 -9.28
N ARG A 219 0.53 21.19 -8.46
CA ARG A 219 1.35 22.38 -8.74
C ARG A 219 2.72 22.28 -8.10
N THR A 220 3.72 22.72 -8.85
CA THR A 220 5.12 22.84 -8.43
C THR A 220 5.73 24.12 -9.02
N ALA A 221 6.84 24.59 -8.46
CA ALA A 221 7.58 25.71 -9.03
C ALA A 221 8.09 25.47 -10.47
N GLN A 222 8.21 24.21 -10.90
CA GLN A 222 8.69 23.83 -12.22
C GLN A 222 7.57 23.60 -13.24
N GLY A 223 6.31 23.69 -12.81
CA GLY A 223 5.13 23.50 -13.65
C GLY A 223 4.08 22.57 -13.02
N ASP A 224 2.93 22.50 -13.68
CA ASP A 224 1.77 21.74 -13.23
C ASP A 224 1.69 20.40 -13.93
N PHE A 225 1.22 19.39 -13.20
CA PHE A 225 0.96 18.03 -13.68
C PHE A 225 -0.50 17.68 -13.41
N THR A 226 -1.23 17.21 -14.42
CA THR A 226 -2.66 16.91 -14.31
C THR A 226 -2.91 15.47 -14.75
N GLY A 227 -3.65 14.73 -13.95
CA GLY A 227 -3.97 13.34 -14.24
C GLY A 227 -4.42 12.58 -12.99
N PHE A 228 -4.34 11.25 -13.06
CA PHE A 228 -4.66 10.41 -11.90
C PHE A 228 -3.56 10.46 -10.86
N LEU A 229 -3.97 10.49 -9.59
CA LEU A 229 -3.10 10.76 -8.46
C LEU A 229 -2.94 9.51 -7.58
N GLN A 230 -1.75 9.34 -7.03
CA GLN A 230 -1.51 8.49 -5.87
C GLN A 230 -0.77 9.29 -4.80
N TRP A 231 -1.49 9.65 -3.73
CA TRP A 231 -0.96 10.42 -2.61
C TRP A 231 -0.07 9.54 -1.74
N ASN A 232 1.08 10.09 -1.33
CA ASN A 232 2.08 9.40 -0.52
C ASN A 232 2.53 8.04 -1.12
N ARG A 233 2.32 7.83 -2.42
CA ARG A 233 2.54 6.56 -3.15
C ARG A 233 1.69 5.36 -2.67
N GLU A 234 0.60 5.61 -1.97
CA GLU A 234 -0.29 4.55 -1.47
C GLU A 234 -1.75 4.86 -1.83
N GLU A 235 -2.25 6.05 -1.50
CA GLU A 235 -3.68 6.35 -1.61
C GLU A 235 -4.07 6.87 -2.99
N GLY A 236 -4.98 6.18 -3.66
CA GLY A 236 -5.35 6.45 -5.06
C GLY A 236 -6.86 6.48 -5.31
N VAL A 237 -7.67 6.33 -4.25
CA VAL A 237 -9.13 6.21 -4.34
C VAL A 237 -9.80 7.23 -3.42
N GLY A 238 -10.94 7.80 -3.82
CA GLY A 238 -11.65 8.83 -3.04
C GLY A 238 -12.09 8.40 -1.63
N THR A 239 -12.32 7.11 -1.41
CA THR A 239 -12.65 6.55 -0.09
C THR A 239 -11.45 6.38 0.84
N ASP A 240 -10.24 6.55 0.33
CA ASP A 240 -9.03 6.48 1.13
C ASP A 240 -8.95 7.71 2.04
N GLU A 241 -8.22 7.59 3.15
CA GLU A 241 -8.16 8.64 4.16
C GLU A 241 -6.79 9.30 4.18
N LEU A 242 -6.80 10.63 4.25
CA LEU A 242 -5.64 11.44 4.61
C LEU A 242 -5.57 11.53 6.14
N HIS A 243 -4.50 11.01 6.71
CA HIS A 243 -4.27 11.05 8.15
C HIS A 243 -3.33 12.17 8.57
N GLY A 244 -3.71 12.89 9.63
CA GLY A 244 -2.89 13.95 10.21
C GLY A 244 -3.35 14.35 11.60
N ARG A 245 -2.77 15.42 12.14
CA ARG A 245 -3.10 15.95 13.47
C ARG A 245 -3.50 17.41 13.42
N THR A 246 -4.59 17.73 14.12
CA THR A 246 -5.04 19.10 14.43
C THR A 246 -4.71 19.45 15.89
N ALA A 247 -5.11 20.64 16.36
CA ALA A 247 -5.00 21.00 17.78
C ALA A 247 -5.83 20.09 18.71
N ASP A 248 -6.90 19.50 18.19
CA ASP A 248 -7.86 18.70 18.96
C ASP A 248 -7.54 17.20 18.96
N GLY A 249 -6.58 16.75 18.13
CA GLY A 249 -6.14 15.37 18.08
C GLY A 249 -5.86 14.86 16.66
N GLU A 250 -5.81 13.54 16.52
CA GLU A 250 -5.66 12.87 15.24
C GLU A 250 -6.97 12.90 14.46
N VAL A 251 -6.86 13.05 13.14
CA VAL A 251 -8.00 13.10 12.23
C VAL A 251 -7.69 12.30 10.96
N GLY A 252 -8.70 11.59 10.47
CA GLY A 252 -8.73 11.00 9.12
C GLY A 252 -9.76 11.74 8.28
N LEU A 253 -9.39 12.13 7.06
CA LEU A 253 -10.27 12.81 6.11
C LEU A 253 -10.33 12.00 4.82
N ARG A 254 -11.52 11.59 4.38
CA ARG A 254 -11.66 10.93 3.08
C ARG A 254 -11.29 11.88 1.94
N PHE A 255 -10.51 11.41 0.98
CA PHE A 255 -10.08 12.24 -0.14
C PHE A 255 -11.25 12.79 -0.97
N ASP A 256 -12.36 12.07 -1.09
CA ASP A 256 -13.56 12.55 -1.79
C ASP A 256 -14.32 13.68 -1.07
N THR A 257 -13.89 14.06 0.13
CA THR A 257 -14.37 15.24 0.85
C THR A 257 -13.42 16.44 0.73
N ILE A 258 -12.24 16.25 0.14
CA ILE A 258 -11.17 17.24 0.05
C ILE A 258 -11.18 17.88 -1.33
N ARG A 259 -11.28 19.20 -1.36
CA ARG A 259 -11.14 19.99 -2.59
C ARG A 259 -9.68 20.24 -2.93
N SER A 260 -8.83 20.47 -1.92
CA SER A 260 -7.41 20.75 -2.16
C SER A 260 -6.54 20.56 -0.93
N ILE A 261 -5.26 20.29 -1.17
CA ILE A 261 -4.22 20.23 -0.13
C ILE A 261 -3.06 21.13 -0.57
N ALA A 262 -2.65 22.08 0.26
CA ALA A 262 -1.50 22.95 0.01
C ALA A 262 -0.44 22.81 1.09
N ARG A 263 0.83 22.75 0.70
CA ARG A 263 1.96 22.67 1.64
C ARG A 263 2.02 23.94 2.48
N ARG A 264 2.26 23.80 3.78
CA ARG A 264 2.35 24.92 4.73
C ARG A 264 3.68 24.88 5.49
N ALA A 265 4.36 26.02 5.56
CA ALA A 265 5.58 26.19 6.35
C ALA A 265 5.25 26.55 7.83
N PRO A 266 6.07 26.13 8.82
CA PRO A 266 7.29 25.34 8.67
C PRO A 266 7.07 23.82 8.50
N GLY A 267 5.83 23.34 8.55
CA GLY A 267 5.49 21.94 8.28
C GLY A 267 3.98 21.68 8.36
N GLY A 268 3.52 20.68 7.60
CA GLY A 268 2.10 20.35 7.49
C GLY A 268 1.47 20.81 6.18
N VAL A 269 0.15 20.76 6.15
CA VAL A 269 -0.67 21.16 5.01
C VAL A 269 -1.89 21.95 5.46
N GLN A 270 -2.36 22.83 4.58
CA GLN A 270 -3.71 23.37 4.64
C GLN A 270 -4.62 22.54 3.73
N VAL A 271 -5.66 21.96 4.31
CA VAL A 271 -6.67 21.16 3.61
C VAL A 271 -7.95 21.99 3.49
N ALA A 272 -8.44 22.16 2.28
CA ALA A 272 -9.73 22.79 2.04
C ALA A 272 -10.75 21.71 1.67
N LEU A 273 -11.83 21.61 2.43
CA LEU A 273 -12.90 20.64 2.21
C LEU A 273 -13.92 21.15 1.19
N SER A 274 -14.62 20.21 0.57
CA SER A 274 -15.68 20.49 -0.40
C SER A 274 -16.88 21.23 0.22
N ASP A 275 -17.09 21.10 1.53
CA ASP A 275 -18.13 21.84 2.27
C ASP A 275 -17.74 23.28 2.67
N GLY A 276 -16.55 23.73 2.26
CA GLY A 276 -16.06 25.08 2.52
C GLY A 276 -15.27 25.26 3.81
N ARG A 277 -15.14 24.23 4.65
CA ARG A 277 -14.26 24.27 5.83
C ARG A 277 -12.80 24.15 5.42
N ASP A 278 -11.93 24.79 6.20
CA ASP A 278 -10.48 24.65 6.09
C ASP A 278 -9.90 24.04 7.36
N LEU A 279 -8.95 23.12 7.21
CA LEU A 279 -8.19 22.52 8.29
C LEU A 279 -6.70 22.71 8.06
N VAL A 280 -5.95 22.79 9.16
CA VAL A 280 -4.50 22.66 9.15
C VAL A 280 -4.18 21.29 9.73
N LEU A 281 -3.50 20.47 8.93
CA LEU A 281 -2.97 19.19 9.38
C LEU A 281 -1.45 19.27 9.51
N SER A 282 -0.93 18.58 10.52
CA SER A 282 0.50 18.49 10.79
C SER A 282 0.86 17.11 11.32
N GLY A 283 2.15 16.77 11.26
CA GLY A 283 2.67 15.50 11.77
C GLY A 283 2.26 14.29 10.93
N GLY A 284 2.91 13.15 11.18
CA GLY A 284 2.64 11.91 10.44
C GLY A 284 3.39 11.81 9.11
N HIS A 285 3.29 10.62 8.50
CA HIS A 285 3.99 10.29 7.26
C HIS A 285 3.27 10.80 6.02
N GLU A 286 2.02 11.28 6.12
CA GLU A 286 1.24 11.67 4.95
C GLU A 286 1.21 13.18 4.67
N VAL A 287 1.50 14.02 5.67
CA VAL A 287 1.42 15.49 5.57
C VAL A 287 2.69 16.21 6.04
N GLY A 288 3.79 15.47 6.26
CA GLY A 288 5.01 15.97 6.90
C GLY A 288 6.31 15.40 6.31
N GLU A 289 7.37 15.36 7.12
CA GLU A 289 8.70 14.90 6.69
C GLU A 289 8.75 13.44 6.22
N GLY A 290 7.77 12.61 6.59
CA GLY A 290 7.66 11.23 6.15
C GLY A 290 6.99 11.04 4.78
N GLN A 291 6.52 12.11 4.14
CA GLN A 291 5.75 12.04 2.89
C GLN A 291 6.67 11.66 1.72
N ARG A 292 6.29 10.59 1.00
CA ARG A 292 7.12 9.93 -0.02
C ARG A 292 6.99 10.55 -1.41
N GLY A 293 6.08 11.47 -1.62
CA GLY A 293 5.77 12.14 -2.89
C GLY A 293 4.37 11.81 -3.38
N ILE A 294 4.03 12.39 -4.52
CA ILE A 294 2.74 12.18 -5.19
C ILE A 294 3.04 11.65 -6.58
N TYR A 295 2.47 10.50 -6.95
CA TYR A 295 2.46 10.09 -8.36
C TYR A 295 1.34 10.79 -9.10
N VAL A 296 1.63 11.27 -10.31
CA VAL A 296 0.66 11.81 -11.25
C VAL A 296 0.84 11.06 -12.57
N ASP A 297 -0.17 10.30 -12.99
CA ASP A 297 -0.22 9.71 -14.33
C ASP A 297 -0.66 10.81 -15.31
N ASP A 298 0.30 11.62 -15.77
CA ASP A 298 0.10 12.76 -16.66
C ASP A 298 0.18 12.31 -18.13
N ASP A 299 -0.78 12.73 -18.96
CA ASP A 299 -0.87 12.31 -20.37
C ASP A 299 0.38 12.66 -21.21
N ARG A 300 1.13 13.69 -20.81
CA ARG A 300 2.31 14.16 -21.55
C ARG A 300 3.56 13.35 -21.22
N TYR A 301 3.68 12.87 -19.98
CA TYR A 301 4.92 12.33 -19.43
C TYR A 301 4.79 10.89 -18.90
N GLY A 302 3.58 10.34 -18.84
CA GLY A 302 3.29 9.12 -18.12
C GLY A 302 3.29 9.32 -16.61
N ARG A 303 3.74 8.33 -15.85
CA ARG A 303 3.79 8.41 -14.39
C ARG A 303 4.95 9.30 -13.92
N VAL A 304 4.60 10.49 -13.43
CA VAL A 304 5.52 11.47 -12.83
C VAL A 304 5.50 11.31 -11.32
N LEU A 305 6.68 11.30 -10.68
CA LEU A 305 6.81 11.42 -9.24
C LEU A 305 7.14 12.87 -8.86
N VAL A 306 6.19 13.56 -8.23
CA VAL A 306 6.42 14.85 -7.58
C VAL A 306 6.95 14.59 -6.18
N SER A 307 8.18 15.01 -5.90
CA SER A 307 8.76 14.90 -4.55
C SER A 307 8.04 15.83 -3.58
N TRP A 308 8.05 15.49 -2.28
CA TRP A 308 7.45 16.34 -1.26
C TRP A 308 8.03 17.76 -1.21
N ASP A 309 9.32 17.89 -1.54
CA ASP A 309 9.99 19.20 -1.56
C ASP A 309 9.55 20.07 -2.74
N ALA A 310 9.20 19.47 -3.87
CA ALA A 310 8.68 20.17 -5.05
C ALA A 310 7.17 20.43 -4.97
N PHE A 311 6.45 19.67 -4.14
CA PHE A 311 5.00 19.79 -3.98
C PHE A 311 4.61 21.13 -3.34
N GLU A 312 3.74 21.89 -4.00
CA GLU A 312 3.17 23.12 -3.47
C GLU A 312 1.69 22.96 -3.13
N ARG A 313 0.92 22.38 -4.04
CA ARG A 313 -0.53 22.22 -3.90
C ARG A 313 -1.06 21.13 -4.83
N VAL A 314 -2.13 20.47 -4.41
CA VAL A 314 -3.03 19.73 -5.30
C VAL A 314 -4.44 20.30 -5.21
N ASP A 315 -5.08 20.43 -6.36
CA ASP A 315 -6.51 20.68 -6.50
C ASP A 315 -7.14 19.40 -7.10
N PHE A 316 -8.13 18.84 -6.41
CA PHE A 316 -8.87 17.65 -6.85
C PHE A 316 -10.09 18.06 -7.69
N ASP A 317 -10.47 17.19 -8.62
CA ASP A 317 -11.64 17.38 -9.52
C ASP A 317 -12.96 16.89 -8.93
#